data_AF-A0AAJ0HNZ4-F1
#
_entry.id   AF-A0AAJ0HNZ4-F1
#
_cell.length_a   1.000
_cell.length_b   1.000
_cell.length_c   1.000
_cell.angle_alpha   90.00
_cell.angle_beta   90.00
_cell.angle_gamma   90.00
#
_symmetry.space_group_name_H-M   'P 1'
#
loop_
_entity.id
_entity.type
_entity.pdbx_description
1 polymer ?
#
loop_
_entity_poly.entity_id
_entity_poly.type
_entity_poly.pdbx_seq_one_letter_code
_entity_poly.pdbx_strand_id
1 'polypeptide(L)'
;DQRLGIRINPTEVCLKPCAKDPYAWKVLPGKEEFFSRIFAINLSNHSISMYRILCREVGKSFKAILSDIEFATSGAITPIGRLSFIEPSFRITIDKLKEENSKLLQEVHHLKINNDAELKQRELIEVENCQLYLTKQ
;
A
#
# COMPACT_ATOMS: atom_id res chain seq x y z
N ASP A 1 -11.60 -26.86 -20.17
CA ASP A 1 -11.14 -25.90 -19.14
C ASP A 1 -10.88 -26.55 -17.81
N GLN A 2 -9.63 -26.50 -17.36
CA GLN A 2 -9.21 -26.98 -16.05
C GLN A 2 -9.52 -25.89 -15.01
N ARG A 3 -10.45 -26.16 -14.09
CA ARG A 3 -10.76 -25.25 -12.98
C ARG A 3 -9.66 -25.37 -11.91
N LEU A 4 -9.31 -24.25 -11.27
CA LEU A 4 -8.29 -24.22 -10.22
C LEU A 4 -8.69 -24.94 -8.92
N GLY A 5 -9.95 -25.38 -8.79
CA GLY A 5 -10.44 -26.06 -7.58
C GLY A 5 -10.65 -25.16 -6.36
N ILE A 6 -10.35 -23.86 -6.47
CA ILE A 6 -10.54 -22.86 -5.42
C ILE A 6 -11.97 -22.31 -5.41
N ARG A 7 -12.51 -22.05 -4.22
CA ARG A 7 -13.76 -21.31 -4.02
C ARG A 7 -13.44 -19.99 -3.36
N ILE A 8 -13.80 -18.90 -4.02
CA ILE A 8 -13.60 -17.53 -3.55
C ILE A 8 -14.92 -16.79 -3.72
N ASN A 9 -15.29 -15.93 -2.76
CA ASN A 9 -16.45 -15.08 -2.95
C ASN A 9 -16.15 -14.07 -4.08
N PRO A 10 -17.06 -13.82 -5.04
CA PRO A 10 -16.84 -12.80 -6.07
C PRO A 10 -16.38 -11.44 -5.52
N THR A 11 -16.80 -11.06 -4.30
CA THR A 11 -16.36 -9.80 -3.65
C THR A 11 -14.90 -9.81 -3.20
N GLU A 12 -14.27 -10.97 -3.08
CA GLU A 12 -12.88 -11.17 -2.67
C GLU A 12 -11.94 -11.29 -3.90
N VAL A 13 -12.49 -11.22 -5.12
CA VAL A 13 -11.70 -11.27 -6.35
C VAL A 13 -11.08 -9.89 -6.64
N CYS A 14 -9.82 -9.73 -6.25
CA CYS A 14 -8.98 -8.57 -6.54
C CYS A 14 -8.27 -8.65 -7.90
N LEU A 15 -8.22 -7.52 -8.62
CA LEU A 15 -7.41 -7.40 -9.84
C LEU A 15 -5.90 -7.46 -9.55
N LYS A 16 -5.50 -7.07 -8.34
CA LYS A 16 -4.12 -7.18 -7.85
C LYS A 16 -4.12 -8.06 -6.59
N PRO A 17 -4.08 -9.39 -6.75
CA PRO A 17 -4.00 -10.32 -5.62
C PRO A 17 -2.74 -10.07 -4.80
N CYS A 18 -2.85 -10.16 -3.49
CA CYS A 18 -1.72 -10.13 -2.58
C CYS A 18 -1.12 -11.53 -2.39
N ALA A 19 0.04 -11.62 -1.75
CA ALA A 19 0.71 -12.90 -1.51
C ALA A 19 -0.13 -13.90 -0.67
N LYS A 20 -1.17 -13.43 0.03
CA LYS A 20 -2.07 -14.25 0.85
C LYS A 20 -3.28 -14.76 0.07
N ASP A 21 -3.52 -14.26 -1.13
CA ASP A 21 -4.65 -14.71 -1.94
C ASP A 21 -4.35 -16.07 -2.58
N PRO A 22 -5.32 -16.99 -2.64
CA PRO A 22 -5.10 -18.36 -3.14
C PRO A 22 -4.90 -18.44 -4.66
N TYR A 23 -4.85 -17.30 -5.34
CA TYR A 23 -4.65 -17.20 -6.77
C TYR A 23 -3.81 -15.99 -7.15
N ALA A 24 -3.18 -16.06 -8.31
CA ALA A 24 -2.49 -14.96 -8.95
C ALA A 24 -2.95 -14.84 -10.41
N TRP A 25 -2.77 -13.66 -11.00
CA TRP A 25 -3.00 -13.45 -12.43
C TRP A 25 -1.75 -13.81 -13.23
N LYS A 26 -1.89 -14.75 -14.15
CA LYS A 26 -0.87 -15.06 -15.16
C LYS A 26 -1.28 -14.46 -16.49
N VAL A 27 -0.44 -13.58 -17.03
CA VAL A 27 -0.61 -13.08 -18.39
C VAL A 27 -0.10 -14.14 -19.38
N LEU A 28 -0.89 -14.39 -20.42
CA LEU A 28 -0.55 -15.30 -21.51
C LEU A 28 0.21 -14.54 -22.61
N PRO A 29 1.00 -15.25 -23.43
CA PRO A 29 1.82 -14.59 -24.43
C PRO A 29 1.05 -13.73 -25.44
N GLY A 30 1.64 -12.61 -25.85
CA GLY A 30 1.17 -11.74 -26.94
C GLY A 30 0.53 -10.43 -26.49
N LYS A 31 0.27 -10.24 -25.20
CA LYS A 31 -0.25 -8.98 -24.62
C LYS A 31 0.35 -8.68 -23.23
N GLU A 32 1.55 -9.18 -22.96
CA GLU A 32 2.22 -9.07 -21.66
C GLU A 32 2.34 -7.63 -21.18
N GLU A 33 2.86 -6.73 -22.02
CA GLU A 33 3.10 -5.34 -21.63
C GLU A 33 1.81 -4.61 -21.24
N PHE A 34 0.74 -4.83 -22.01
CA PHE A 34 -0.55 -4.18 -21.77
C PHE A 34 -1.15 -4.64 -20.45
N PHE A 35 -1.28 -5.95 -20.23
CA PHE A 35 -1.90 -6.46 -18.99
C PHE A 35 -1.01 -6.29 -17.76
N SER A 36 0.31 -6.36 -17.91
CA SER A 36 1.23 -6.08 -16.79
C SER A 36 1.07 -4.65 -16.30
N ARG A 37 0.95 -3.67 -17.21
CA ARG A 37 0.69 -2.28 -16.85
C ARG A 37 -0.68 -2.12 -16.18
N ILE A 38 -1.69 -2.85 -16.64
CA ILE A 38 -3.04 -2.77 -16.06
C ILE A 38 -3.05 -3.28 -14.62
N PHE A 39 -2.42 -4.42 -14.36
CA PHE A 39 -2.36 -5.02 -13.03
C PHE A 39 -1.46 -4.25 -12.06
N ALA A 40 -0.56 -3.41 -12.56
CA ALA A 40 0.27 -2.54 -11.72
C ALA A 40 -0.52 -1.35 -11.11
N ILE A 41 -1.60 -0.92 -11.75
CA ILE A 41 -2.35 0.31 -11.40
C ILE A 41 -3.64 -0.01 -10.63
N ASN A 42 -4.00 0.83 -9.66
CA ASN A 42 -5.24 0.68 -8.88
C ASN A 42 -6.50 0.75 -9.76
N LEU A 43 -7.46 -0.13 -9.48
CA LEU A 43 -8.80 -0.22 -10.10
C LEU A 43 -9.55 1.13 -10.15
N SER A 44 -9.40 1.97 -9.14
CA SER A 44 -10.01 3.30 -9.08
C SER A 44 -9.52 4.27 -10.18
N ASN A 45 -8.34 4.01 -10.74
CA ASN A 45 -7.72 4.86 -11.75
C ASN A 45 -7.97 4.36 -13.18
N HIS A 46 -8.67 3.22 -13.32
CA HIS A 46 -9.01 2.65 -14.62
C HIS A 46 -10.33 3.20 -15.13
N SER A 47 -10.42 3.43 -16.44
CA SER A 47 -11.67 3.83 -17.09
C SER A 47 -12.66 2.66 -17.19
N ILE A 48 -13.96 2.95 -17.32
CA ILE A 48 -15.00 1.93 -17.56
C ILE A 48 -14.67 1.04 -18.78
N SER A 49 -14.05 1.61 -19.80
CA SER A 49 -13.59 0.88 -20.99
C SER A 49 -12.55 -0.20 -20.64
N MET A 50 -11.68 0.02 -19.65
CA MET A 50 -10.70 -0.97 -19.20
C MET A 50 -11.36 -2.17 -18.52
N TYR A 51 -12.40 -1.96 -17.72
CA TYR A 51 -13.18 -3.06 -17.14
C TYR A 51 -13.79 -3.94 -18.22
N ARG A 52 -14.36 -3.34 -19.28
CA ARG A 52 -14.89 -4.09 -20.42
C ARG A 52 -13.82 -4.93 -21.13
N ILE A 53 -12.61 -4.41 -21.25
CA ILE A 53 -11.47 -5.15 -21.82
C ILE A 53 -11.09 -6.32 -20.92
N LEU A 54 -10.94 -6.09 -19.60
CA LEU A 54 -10.63 -7.14 -18.63
C LEU A 54 -11.65 -8.28 -18.67
N CYS A 55 -12.94 -7.97 -18.67
CA CYS A 55 -14.01 -8.99 -18.76
C CYS A 55 -13.98 -9.77 -20.08
N ARG A 56 -13.53 -9.17 -21.18
CA ARG A 56 -13.45 -9.85 -22.50
C ARG A 56 -12.24 -10.73 -22.66
N GLU A 57 -11.14 -10.36 -22.01
CA GLU A 57 -9.80 -10.93 -22.22
C GLU A 57 -9.41 -11.94 -21.13
N VAL A 58 -10.15 -11.99 -20.01
CA VAL A 58 -10.01 -13.06 -19.01
C VAL A 58 -10.23 -14.43 -19.66
N GLY A 59 -9.31 -15.36 -19.42
CA GLY A 59 -9.27 -16.69 -20.04
C GLY A 59 -8.60 -16.72 -21.42
N LYS A 60 -8.42 -15.58 -22.09
CA LYS A 60 -7.79 -15.50 -23.43
C LYS A 60 -6.37 -14.95 -23.39
N SER A 61 -6.18 -13.84 -22.71
CA SER A 61 -4.88 -13.14 -22.63
C SER A 61 -4.31 -13.12 -21.22
N PHE A 62 -5.12 -13.40 -20.21
CA PHE A 62 -4.64 -13.67 -18.87
C PHE A 62 -5.60 -14.64 -18.18
N LYS A 63 -5.11 -15.38 -17.19
CA LYS A 63 -5.91 -16.34 -16.43
C LYS A 63 -5.48 -16.38 -14.98
N ALA A 64 -6.39 -16.75 -14.10
CA ALA A 64 -6.03 -17.07 -12.73
C ALA A 64 -5.20 -18.36 -12.72
N ILE A 65 -4.17 -18.38 -11.88
CA ILE A 65 -3.39 -19.56 -11.50
C ILE A 65 -3.39 -19.68 -9.98
N LEU A 66 -3.10 -20.87 -9.44
CA LEU A 66 -2.84 -21.00 -8.00
C LEU A 66 -1.64 -20.12 -7.64
N SER A 67 -1.76 -19.41 -6.52
CA SER A 67 -0.63 -18.69 -5.95
C SER A 67 0.27 -19.70 -5.24
N ASP A 68 1.59 -19.51 -5.31
CA ASP A 68 2.59 -20.31 -4.60
C ASP A 68 2.61 -19.97 -3.10
N ILE A 69 1.43 -19.88 -2.47
CA ILE A 69 1.35 -19.99 -1.02
C ILE A 69 1.91 -21.36 -0.74
N GLU A 70 3.05 -21.44 -0.06
CA GLU A 70 3.72 -22.67 0.30
C GLU A 70 2.70 -23.70 0.80
N PHE A 71 2.29 -24.61 -0.09
CA PHE A 71 1.63 -25.86 0.27
C PHE A 71 2.71 -26.77 0.86
N ALA A 72 3.39 -26.30 1.90
CA ALA A 72 4.22 -27.09 2.77
C ALA A 72 3.33 -27.84 3.76
N THR A 73 2.43 -28.67 3.24
CA THR A 73 1.99 -29.89 3.94
C THR A 73 1.26 -30.80 2.96
N SER A 74 1.96 -31.90 2.67
CA SER A 74 1.56 -33.18 2.10
C SER A 74 0.05 -33.44 1.93
N GLY A 75 -0.27 -34.07 0.80
CA GLY A 75 -1.62 -34.29 0.30
C GLY A 75 -2.63 -34.81 1.32
N ALA A 76 -3.73 -34.08 1.45
CA ALA A 76 -5.04 -34.62 1.77
C ALA A 76 -6.09 -33.58 1.38
N ILE A 77 -6.95 -33.93 0.44
CA ILE A 77 -8.18 -33.21 0.15
C ILE A 77 -9.06 -33.27 1.40
N THR A 78 -9.32 -32.14 2.05
CA THR A 78 -10.60 -31.94 2.77
C THR A 78 -11.07 -30.48 2.65
N PRO A 79 -12.39 -30.27 2.41
CA PRO A 79 -13.01 -28.96 2.45
C PRO A 79 -13.50 -28.70 3.87
N ILE A 80 -13.02 -27.67 4.54
CA ILE A 80 -13.66 -26.90 5.64
C ILE A 80 -12.56 -26.04 6.23
N GLY A 81 -12.83 -24.74 6.35
CA GLY A 81 -11.94 -23.82 7.01
C GLY A 81 -11.98 -22.48 6.33
N ARG A 82 -13.02 -21.70 6.66
CA ARG A 82 -12.88 -20.24 6.68
C ARG A 82 -11.61 -19.99 7.50
N LEU A 83 -10.50 -19.68 6.85
CA LEU A 83 -9.31 -19.22 7.53
C LEU A 83 -9.63 -17.80 7.99
N SER A 84 -10.42 -17.71 9.06
CA SER A 84 -10.39 -16.56 9.96
C SER A 84 -9.03 -16.60 10.65
N PHE A 85 -7.98 -16.32 9.89
CA PHE A 85 -6.70 -15.96 10.47
C PHE A 85 -6.94 -14.61 11.11
N ILE A 86 -6.98 -14.63 12.44
CA ILE A 86 -7.00 -13.47 13.31
C ILE A 86 -5.63 -12.79 13.16
N GLU A 87 -5.40 -12.13 12.03
CA GLU A 87 -4.47 -11.01 11.99
C GLU A 87 -5.16 -9.82 12.67
N PRO A 88 -4.42 -8.96 13.40
CA PRO A 88 -4.99 -7.71 13.87
C PRO A 88 -5.57 -7.01 12.65
N SER A 89 -6.90 -6.86 12.65
CA SER A 89 -7.68 -6.29 11.55
C SER A 89 -6.93 -5.09 10.98
N PHE A 90 -6.86 -4.96 9.65
CA PHE A 90 -6.24 -3.81 8.98
C PHE A 90 -6.64 -2.47 9.59
N ARG A 91 -7.85 -2.41 10.17
CA ARG A 91 -8.34 -1.26 10.94
C ARG A 91 -7.45 -0.89 12.14
N ILE A 92 -6.99 -1.87 12.92
CA ILE A 92 -6.07 -1.68 14.05
C ILE A 92 -4.74 -1.11 13.57
N THR A 93 -4.18 -1.66 12.49
CA THR A 93 -2.93 -1.16 11.90
C THR A 93 -3.09 0.26 11.36
N ILE A 94 -4.20 0.54 10.68
CA ILE A 94 -4.53 1.88 10.18
C ILE A 94 -4.67 2.87 11.34
N ASP A 95 -5.38 2.50 12.42
CA ASP A 95 -5.60 3.36 13.57
C ASP A 95 -4.28 3.64 14.31
N LYS A 96 -3.42 2.62 14.48
CA LYS A 96 -2.08 2.78 15.05
C LYS A 96 -1.21 3.73 14.21
N LEU A 97 -1.18 3.54 12.89
CA LEU A 97 -0.40 4.40 11.99
C LEU A 97 -0.92 5.84 11.98
N LYS A 98 -2.22 6.05 12.10
CA LYS A 98 -2.82 7.39 12.24
C LYS A 98 -2.40 8.06 13.54
N GLU A 99 -2.39 7.32 14.64
CA GLU A 99 -1.96 7.84 15.93
C GLU A 99 -0.47 8.22 15.91
N GLU A 100 0.39 7.36 15.35
CA GLU A 100 1.82 7.64 15.18
C GLU A 100 2.05 8.88 14.30
N ASN A 101 1.37 9.00 13.16
CA ASN A 101 1.45 10.20 12.31
C ASN A 101 1.01 11.47 13.05
N SER A 102 -0.04 11.40 13.88
CA SER A 102 -0.49 12.55 14.67
C SER A 102 0.56 12.98 15.69
N LYS A 103 1.23 12.02 16.35
CA LYS A 103 2.30 12.32 17.32
C LYS A 103 3.51 12.95 16.65
N LEU A 104 3.96 12.38 15.53
CA LEU A 104 5.08 12.92 14.75
C LEU A 104 4.79 14.33 14.24
N LEU A 105 3.56 14.59 13.77
CA LEU A 105 3.16 15.92 13.31
C LEU A 105 3.23 16.96 14.43
N GLN A 106 2.80 16.59 15.65
CA GLN A 106 2.88 17.47 16.82
C GLN A 106 4.33 17.75 17.22
N GLU A 107 5.19 16.73 17.20
CA GLU A 107 6.61 16.89 17.51
C GLU A 107 7.31 17.82 16.50
N VAL A 108 7.07 17.62 15.21
CA VAL A 108 7.60 18.50 14.16
C VAL A 108 7.12 19.94 14.35
N HIS A 109 5.84 20.15 14.67
CA HIS A 109 5.31 21.48 14.93
C HIS A 109 5.95 22.14 16.15
N HIS A 110 6.16 21.38 17.23
CA HIS A 110 6.80 21.88 18.44
C HIS A 110 8.25 22.27 18.20
N LEU A 111 9.02 21.40 17.55
CA LEU A 111 10.42 21.66 17.19
C LEU A 111 10.54 22.89 16.28
N LYS A 112 9.63 23.05 15.33
CA LYS A 112 9.61 24.21 14.44
C LYS A 112 9.41 25.51 15.20
N ILE A 113 8.44 25.56 16.12
CA ILE A 113 8.20 26.74 16.96
C ILE A 113 9.42 27.07 17.82
N ASN A 114 10.02 26.06 18.46
CA ASN A 114 11.18 26.26 19.32
C ASN A 114 12.38 26.78 18.52
N ASN A 115 12.62 26.21 17.34
CA ASN A 115 13.70 26.64 16.45
C ASN A 115 13.48 28.08 15.95
N ASP A 116 12.25 28.44 15.57
CA ASP A 116 11.91 29.80 15.15
C ASP A 116 12.10 30.82 16.29
N ALA A 117 11.79 30.44 17.53
CA ALA A 117 12.03 31.28 18.70
C ALA A 117 13.52 31.44 19.00
N GLU A 118 14.30 30.35 18.92
CA GLU A 118 15.75 30.37 19.13
C GLU A 118 16.46 31.24 18.08
N LEU A 119 16.06 31.13 16.80
CA LEU A 119 16.62 31.94 15.72
C LEU A 119 16.38 33.43 15.96
N LYS A 120 15.16 33.83 16.33
CA LYS A 120 14.84 35.23 16.66
C LYS A 120 15.65 35.74 17.84
N GLN A 121 15.84 34.90 18.86
CA GLN A 121 16.65 35.25 20.03
C GLN A 121 18.12 35.46 19.64
N ARG A 122 18.68 34.57 18.81
CA ARG A 122 20.05 34.73 18.30
C ARG A 122 20.21 36.02 17.50
N GLU A 123 19.29 36.32 16.60
CA GLU A 123 19.32 37.57 15.80
C GLU A 123 19.30 38.81 16.69
N LEU A 124 18.45 38.84 17.72
CA LEU A 124 18.38 39.98 18.66
C LEU A 124 19.71 40.19 19.40
N ILE A 125 20.30 39.11 19.91
CA ILE A 125 21.58 39.16 20.62
C ILE A 125 22.72 39.58 19.68
N GLU A 126 22.70 39.12 18.42
CA GLU A 126 23.71 39.49 17.43
C GLU A 126 23.62 40.99 17.10
N VAL A 127 22.41 41.53 16.90
CA VAL A 127 22.19 42.96 16.69
C VAL A 127 22.66 43.79 17.87
N GLU A 128 22.34 43.39 19.11
CA GLU A 128 22.77 44.08 20.33
C GLU A 128 24.30 44.08 20.47
N ASN A 129 24.95 42.93 20.20
CA ASN A 129 26.41 42.83 20.19
C ASN A 129 27.04 43.76 19.16
N CYS A 130 26.52 43.83 17.92
CA CYS A 130 27.02 44.74 16.90
C CYS A 130 26.95 46.22 17.34
N GLN A 131 25.87 46.62 18.00
CA GLN A 131 25.70 47.98 18.52
C GLN A 131 26.70 48.30 19.65
N LEU A 132 26.95 47.33 20.54
CA LEU A 132 27.96 47.48 21.61
C LEU A 132 29.38 47.61 21.06
N TYR A 133 29.71 46.94 19.96
CA TYR A 133 31.02 47.11 19.29
C TYR A 133 31.18 48.51 18.69
N LEU A 134 30.12 49.07 18.10
CA LEU A 134 30.16 50.40 17.48
C LEU A 134 30.22 51.56 18.49
N THR A 135 29.65 51.38 19.69
CA THR A 135 29.64 52.42 20.74
C THR A 135 30.91 52.46 21.59
N LYS A 136 31.75 51.43 21.52
CA LYS A 136 33.04 51.33 22.23
C LYS A 136 34.25 51.81 21.42
N GLN A 137 34.01 52.29 20.20
CA GLN A 137 35.03 52.81 19.27
C GLN A 137 34.95 54.34 19.21
#